data_AF-A0A7Y0CPK9-F1
#
_entry.id   AF-A0A7Y0CPK9-F1
#
_cell.length_a   1.000
_cell.length_b   1.000
_cell.length_c   1.000
_cell.angle_alpha   90.00
_cell.angle_beta   90.00
_cell.angle_gamma   90.00
#
_symmetry.space_group_name_H-M   'P 1'
#
loop_
_entity.id
_entity.type
_entity.pdbx_description
1 polymer ?
#
loop_
_entity_poly.entity_id
_entity_poly.type
_entity_poly.pdbx_seq_one_letter_code
_entity_poly.pdbx_strand_id
1 'polypeptide(L)'
;MHKFLQALCTTHRKRVPLDEVRVKFFDINASLRNDPARNQFLLDALRTLENEGAICLPAKGSWEKSGSPSLPNWIALNGEPERQDGPEYSQVPWVPELGFWTDLRSDRLVDAMAINDFLLKRRGLFIRVPIKERSLEIFGDEKKLDALEKDGALFSGRLNLETIGAFRISAPLPYRLAKSPGKPILVLENHNSYWSFGEWNQTVKRYAAVVYGGGNHFSGASEAMVQVLSEVPSDGIEYLGDLDPKGMRIPMDFNKAAEKFGIRVTPAFDYYQWLLQHGKTRTKPESPLTGNDSAIQWLGETLGNALIDHWKQGLWMPQEALGFEQLMQWETIKTKA
;
A
#
# COMPACT_ATOMS: atom_id res chain seq x y z
N MET A 1 26.34 13.28 30.75
CA MET A 1 27.22 12.70 29.71
C MET A 1 27.12 11.19 29.60
N HIS A 2 27.43 10.41 30.65
CA HIS A 2 27.60 8.95 30.55
C HIS A 2 26.41 8.20 29.91
N LYS A 3 25.16 8.55 30.27
CA LYS A 3 23.95 7.97 29.67
C LYS A 3 23.78 8.28 28.17
N PHE A 4 24.22 9.46 27.73
CA PHE A 4 24.13 9.86 26.32
C PHE A 4 25.15 9.10 25.47
N LEU A 5 26.38 8.94 25.97
CA LEU A 5 27.39 8.10 25.32
C LEU A 5 26.93 6.64 25.25
N GLN A 6 26.41 6.07 26.34
CA GLN A 6 25.85 4.71 26.34
C GLN A 6 24.74 4.55 25.30
N ALA A 7 23.80 5.49 25.22
CA ALA A 7 22.74 5.45 24.21
C ALA A 7 23.29 5.56 22.79
N LEU A 8 24.35 6.34 22.55
CA LEU A 8 25.03 6.37 21.26
C LEU A 8 25.69 5.02 20.94
N CYS A 9 26.35 4.37 21.91
CA CYS A 9 27.02 3.08 21.72
C CYS A 9 26.07 1.89 21.48
N THR A 10 24.77 2.01 21.77
CA THR A 10 23.77 0.98 21.37
C THR A 10 23.58 0.88 19.85
N THR A 11 24.08 1.82 19.06
CA THR A 11 24.04 1.74 17.60
C THR A 11 25.15 0.84 17.07
N HIS A 12 24.83 -0.05 16.14
CA HIS A 12 25.82 -0.95 15.51
C HIS A 12 26.70 -0.25 14.46
N ARG A 13 26.57 1.08 14.31
CA ARG A 13 27.24 1.85 13.27
C ARG A 13 28.40 2.65 13.85
N LYS A 14 29.57 2.54 13.22
CA LYS A 14 30.72 3.40 13.51
C LYS A 14 30.45 4.89 13.24
N ARG A 15 29.51 5.19 12.32
CA ARG A 15 29.02 6.54 12.03
C ARG A 15 27.53 6.64 12.34
N VAL A 16 27.16 7.53 13.24
CA VAL A 16 25.78 7.75 13.68
C VAL A 16 25.23 9.00 12.99
N PRO A 17 24.14 8.89 12.21
CA PRO A 17 23.55 10.04 11.54
C PRO A 17 22.86 10.99 12.54
N LEU A 18 22.81 12.29 12.21
CA LEU A 18 22.30 13.34 13.10
C LEU A 18 20.87 13.08 13.61
N ASP A 19 19.99 12.53 12.78
CA ASP A 19 18.60 12.25 13.21
C ASP A 19 18.55 11.22 14.34
N GLU A 20 19.40 10.19 14.28
CA GLU A 20 19.51 9.18 15.33
C GLU A 20 20.17 9.75 16.60
N VAL A 21 21.17 10.64 16.44
CA VAL A 21 21.78 11.39 17.55
C VAL A 21 20.74 12.27 18.26
N ARG A 22 19.89 12.98 17.51
CA ARG A 22 18.81 13.83 18.04
C ARG A 22 17.81 13.02 18.85
N VAL A 23 17.33 11.89 18.30
CA VAL A 23 16.41 11.00 19.00
C VAL A 23 16.99 10.56 20.34
N LYS A 24 18.20 9.98 20.32
CA LYS A 24 18.87 9.47 21.53
C LYS A 24 19.13 10.57 22.57
N PHE A 25 19.51 11.78 22.14
CA PHE A 25 19.74 12.90 23.05
C PHE A 25 18.45 13.41 23.69
N PHE A 26 17.39 13.60 22.90
CA PHE A 26 16.12 14.17 23.39
C PHE A 26 15.20 13.15 24.06
N ASP A 27 15.46 11.85 23.93
CA ASP A 27 14.79 10.83 24.73
C ASP A 27 15.34 10.79 26.16
N ILE A 28 16.65 11.04 26.33
CA ILE A 28 17.28 11.18 27.65
C ILE A 28 16.95 12.54 28.27
N ASN A 29 16.87 13.59 27.46
CA ASN A 29 16.66 14.96 27.89
C ASN A 29 15.32 15.52 27.38
N ALA A 30 14.22 14.84 27.72
CA ALA A 30 12.88 15.15 27.22
C ALA A 30 12.45 16.61 27.49
N SER A 31 12.89 17.19 28.61
CA SER A 31 12.61 18.59 28.97
C SER A 31 13.20 19.62 27.99
N LEU A 32 14.25 19.25 27.24
CA LEU A 32 14.91 20.14 26.28
C LEU A 32 14.28 20.10 24.88
N ARG A 33 13.30 19.22 24.62
CA ARG A 33 12.75 19.02 23.26
C ARG A 33 12.11 20.29 22.68
N ASN A 34 11.50 21.10 23.55
CA ASN A 34 10.82 22.35 23.19
C ASN A 34 11.62 23.60 23.56
N ASP A 35 12.86 23.44 24.04
CA ASP A 35 13.71 24.57 24.43
C ASP A 35 14.25 25.29 23.18
N PRO A 36 14.16 26.64 23.09
CA PRO A 36 14.74 27.40 21.98
C PRO A 36 16.25 27.17 21.78
N ALA A 37 16.98 26.84 22.83
CA ALA A 37 18.42 26.55 22.84
C ALA A 37 18.75 25.05 22.72
N ARG A 38 17.77 24.18 22.41
CA ARG A 38 17.97 22.71 22.34
C ARG A 38 19.14 22.26 21.46
N ASN A 39 19.38 22.96 20.35
CA ASN A 39 20.47 22.65 19.43
C ASN A 39 21.83 23.08 20.01
N GLN A 40 21.86 24.13 20.83
CA GLN A 40 23.05 24.54 21.56
C GLN A 40 23.42 23.50 22.61
N PHE A 41 22.45 23.02 23.40
CA PHE A 41 22.68 21.95 24.37
C PHE A 41 23.18 20.65 23.73
N LEU A 42 22.63 20.27 22.57
CA LEU A 42 23.10 19.11 21.82
C LEU A 42 24.53 19.32 21.31
N LEU A 43 24.84 20.49 20.73
CA LEU A 43 26.18 20.79 20.24
C LEU A 43 27.23 20.77 21.36
N ASP A 44 26.90 21.35 22.53
CA ASP A 44 27.79 21.37 23.68
C ASP A 44 28.05 19.96 24.21
N ALA A 45 27.02 19.12 24.30
CA ALA A 45 27.17 17.72 24.68
C ALA A 45 28.06 16.94 23.69
N LEU A 46 27.91 17.17 22.38
CA LEU A 46 28.76 16.56 21.36
C LEU A 46 30.21 17.02 21.47
N ARG A 47 30.46 18.31 21.71
CA ARG A 47 31.82 18.84 21.93
C ARG A 47 32.46 18.29 23.19
N THR A 48 31.68 18.12 24.27
CA THR A 48 32.21 17.49 25.48
C THR A 48 32.64 16.05 25.21
N LEU A 49 31.82 15.26 24.49
CA LEU A 49 32.18 13.89 24.11
C LEU A 49 33.39 13.82 23.16
N GLU A 50 33.55 14.81 22.27
CA GLU A 50 34.74 14.90 21.41
C GLU A 50 36.00 15.23 22.22
N ASN A 51 35.91 16.18 23.17
CA ASN A 51 37.02 16.53 24.06
C ASN A 51 37.41 15.38 24.99
N GLU A 52 36.44 14.54 25.39
CA GLU A 52 36.66 13.30 26.15
C GLU A 52 37.22 12.16 25.28
N GLY A 53 37.38 12.38 23.97
CA GLY A 53 37.90 11.41 23.01
C GLY A 53 36.92 10.29 22.65
N ALA A 54 35.69 10.31 23.15
CA ALA A 54 34.69 9.26 22.96
C ALA A 54 34.08 9.26 21.55
N ILE A 55 34.08 10.42 20.88
CA ILE A 55 33.58 10.58 19.51
C ILE A 55 34.50 11.47 18.68
N CYS A 56 34.36 11.42 17.36
CA CYS A 56 34.96 12.36 16.42
C CYS A 56 33.85 13.12 15.67
N LEU A 57 33.93 14.45 15.63
CA LEU A 57 33.07 15.27 14.79
C LEU A 57 33.60 15.30 13.35
N PRO A 58 32.71 15.46 12.35
CA PRO A 58 33.10 15.45 10.96
C PRO A 58 33.68 16.79 10.52
N ALA A 59 34.40 16.79 9.40
CA ALA A 59 34.92 18.02 8.78
C ALA A 59 33.79 19.02 8.49
N LYS A 60 34.12 20.32 8.48
CA LYS A 60 33.15 21.44 8.34
C LYS A 60 32.17 21.30 7.17
N GLY A 61 32.57 20.66 6.06
CA GLY A 61 31.69 20.42 4.90
C GLY A 61 30.56 19.41 5.14
N SER A 62 30.58 18.68 6.25
CA SER A 62 29.56 17.70 6.65
C SER A 62 28.68 18.19 7.81
N TRP A 63 28.46 19.50 7.88
CA TRP A 63 27.57 20.14 8.86
C TRP A 63 26.29 20.62 8.17
N GLU A 64 25.23 20.81 8.93
CA GLU A 64 23.97 21.36 8.44
C GLU A 64 24.19 22.76 7.84
N LYS A 65 23.63 23.00 6.65
CA LYS A 65 23.71 24.30 5.95
C LYS A 65 22.76 25.34 6.55
N SER A 66 21.78 24.90 7.33
CA SER A 66 20.77 25.73 7.98
C SER A 66 20.54 25.23 9.41
N GLY A 67 20.37 26.15 10.35
CA GLY A 67 20.23 25.85 11.79
C GLY A 67 21.07 26.80 12.64
N SER A 68 20.59 27.16 13.82
CA SER A 68 21.31 28.02 14.76
C SER A 68 21.34 27.37 16.15
N PRO A 69 22.47 26.81 16.60
CA PRO A 69 23.72 26.56 15.84
C PRO A 69 23.58 25.42 14.81
N SER A 70 24.46 25.40 13.80
CA SER A 70 24.61 24.25 12.88
C SER A 70 25.14 23.02 13.64
N LEU A 71 24.57 21.85 13.34
CA LEU A 71 25.00 20.58 13.90
C LEU A 71 25.73 19.73 12.84
N PRO A 72 26.59 18.78 13.26
CA PRO A 72 27.23 17.84 12.33
C PRO A 72 26.21 16.84 11.78
N ASN A 73 26.25 16.55 10.47
CA ASN A 73 25.30 15.61 9.84
C ASN A 73 25.47 14.16 10.32
N TRP A 74 26.62 13.84 10.93
CA TRP A 74 26.91 12.55 11.56
C TRP A 74 28.05 12.72 12.57
N ILE A 75 28.20 11.76 13.49
CA ILE A 75 29.38 11.63 14.38
C ILE A 75 30.02 10.25 14.20
N ALA A 76 31.31 10.10 14.50
CA ALA A 76 31.96 8.79 14.58
C ALA A 76 32.25 8.42 16.04
N LEU A 77 32.02 7.16 16.40
CA LEU A 77 32.34 6.65 17.75
C LEU A 77 33.81 6.18 17.80
N ASN A 78 34.54 6.64 18.81
CA ASN A 78 35.94 6.26 19.06
C ASN A 78 35.98 5.14 20.10
N GLY A 79 35.56 3.97 19.67
CA GLY A 79 35.59 2.73 20.43
C GLY A 79 35.14 1.61 19.49
N GLU A 80 35.70 0.41 19.64
CA GLU A 80 34.95 -0.75 19.15
C GLU A 80 33.61 -0.73 19.89
N PRO A 81 32.46 -0.80 19.20
CA PRO A 81 31.20 -0.90 19.90
C PRO A 81 31.34 -2.09 20.85
N GLU A 82 31.19 -1.85 22.15
CA GLU A 82 31.11 -2.91 23.14
C GLU A 82 30.10 -3.90 22.57
N ARG A 83 30.57 -5.10 22.18
CA ARG A 83 29.68 -6.21 21.87
C ARG A 83 28.97 -6.49 23.18
N GLN A 84 27.82 -5.86 23.38
CA GLN A 84 26.80 -6.53 24.16
C GLN A 84 26.58 -7.84 23.44
N ASP A 85 27.00 -8.94 24.08
CA ASP A 85 26.66 -10.27 23.62
C ASP A 85 25.15 -10.25 23.40
N GLY A 86 24.75 -10.35 22.13
CA GLY A 86 23.35 -10.48 21.79
C GLY A 86 22.78 -11.70 22.52
N PRO A 87 21.44 -11.83 22.60
CA PRO A 87 20.83 -13.00 23.21
C PRO A 87 21.50 -14.29 22.70
N GLU A 88 21.86 -15.19 23.60
CA GLU A 88 22.46 -16.47 23.22
C GLU A 88 21.39 -17.37 22.59
N TYR A 89 21.09 -17.14 21.31
CA TYR A 89 19.99 -17.76 20.60
C TYR A 89 20.08 -19.30 20.51
N SER A 90 21.27 -19.87 20.74
CA SER A 90 21.49 -21.32 20.82
C SER A 90 20.84 -21.99 22.04
N GLN A 91 20.58 -21.24 23.11
CA GLN A 91 19.92 -21.75 24.32
C GLN A 91 18.39 -21.60 24.27
N VAL A 92 17.86 -20.91 23.25
CA VAL A 92 16.42 -20.70 23.10
C VAL A 92 15.75 -22.00 22.66
N PRO A 93 14.66 -22.44 23.32
CA PRO A 93 13.89 -23.60 22.88
C PRO A 93 13.04 -23.22 21.66
N TRP A 94 13.62 -23.36 20.47
CA TRP A 94 12.94 -23.05 19.21
C TRP A 94 11.84 -24.06 18.90
N VAL A 95 10.68 -23.56 18.46
CA VAL A 95 9.62 -24.39 17.91
C VAL A 95 10.05 -24.99 16.56
N PRO A 96 9.55 -26.18 16.18
CA PRO A 96 9.94 -26.85 14.93
C PRO A 96 9.74 -25.97 13.69
N GLU A 97 8.71 -25.13 13.68
CA GLU A 97 8.38 -24.20 12.59
C GLU A 97 9.46 -23.14 12.35
N LEU A 98 10.33 -22.90 13.33
CA LEU A 98 11.48 -21.98 13.24
C LEU A 98 12.82 -22.74 13.21
N GLY A 99 12.83 -24.02 12.83
CA GLY A 99 14.05 -24.85 12.77
C GLY A 99 15.16 -24.31 11.85
N PHE A 100 14.85 -23.32 11.01
CA PHE A 100 15.79 -22.62 10.14
C PHE A 100 16.46 -21.39 10.78
N TRP A 101 16.24 -21.14 12.08
CA TRP A 101 16.70 -19.93 12.77
C TRP A 101 18.21 -19.68 12.64
N THR A 102 19.03 -20.74 12.56
CA THR A 102 20.49 -20.65 12.42
C THR A 102 20.95 -19.93 11.16
N ASP A 103 20.09 -19.90 10.13
CA ASP A 103 20.39 -19.25 8.85
C ASP A 103 19.98 -17.78 8.83
N LEU A 104 19.35 -17.29 9.90
CA LEU A 104 18.86 -15.93 9.99
C LEU A 104 19.97 -14.95 10.39
N ARG A 105 19.89 -13.76 9.81
CA ARG A 105 20.71 -12.62 10.24
C ARG A 105 20.25 -12.11 11.61
N SER A 106 21.14 -11.42 12.33
CA SER A 106 20.89 -10.95 13.69
C SER A 106 19.64 -10.09 13.85
N ASP A 107 19.32 -9.25 12.86
CA ASP A 107 18.08 -8.45 12.83
C ASP A 107 16.82 -9.32 12.73
N ARG A 108 16.90 -10.43 11.98
CA ARG A 108 15.80 -11.38 11.79
C ARG A 108 15.65 -12.37 12.94
N LEU A 109 16.70 -12.62 13.72
CA LEU A 109 16.63 -13.45 14.93
C LEU A 109 15.75 -12.82 16.00
N VAL A 110 15.76 -11.50 16.14
CA VAL A 110 14.85 -10.78 17.05
C VAL A 110 13.39 -11.00 16.63
N ASP A 111 13.10 -10.85 15.33
CA ASP A 111 11.76 -11.08 14.80
C ASP A 111 11.32 -12.54 14.97
N ALA A 112 12.22 -13.49 14.72
CA ALA A 112 11.97 -14.92 14.89
C ALA A 112 11.72 -15.28 16.36
N MET A 113 12.45 -14.67 17.30
CA MET A 113 12.27 -14.92 18.74
C MET A 113 10.89 -14.48 19.22
N ALA A 114 10.39 -13.33 18.77
CA ALA A 114 9.03 -12.88 19.10
C ALA A 114 7.96 -13.86 18.58
N ILE A 115 8.14 -14.38 17.35
CA ILE A 115 7.25 -15.41 16.78
C ILE A 115 7.38 -16.73 17.56
N ASN A 116 8.59 -17.12 17.96
CA ASN A 116 8.85 -18.31 18.76
C ASN A 116 8.10 -18.27 20.09
N ASP A 117 8.22 -17.16 20.82
CA ASP A 117 7.54 -16.95 22.09
C ASP A 117 6.01 -16.98 21.95
N PHE A 118 5.50 -16.37 20.88
CA PHE A 118 4.08 -16.43 20.55
C PHE A 118 3.61 -17.87 20.32
N LEU A 119 4.35 -18.64 19.51
CA LEU A 119 4.01 -20.03 19.21
C LEU A 119 4.12 -20.90 20.47
N LEU A 120 5.19 -20.80 21.27
CA LEU A 120 5.33 -21.55 22.52
C LEU A 120 4.14 -21.32 23.47
N LYS A 121 3.64 -20.09 23.56
CA LYS A 121 2.52 -19.74 24.45
C LYS A 121 1.15 -20.15 23.91
N ARG A 122 0.95 -20.15 22.59
CA ARG A 122 -0.39 -20.22 21.98
C ARG A 122 -0.57 -21.32 20.94
N ARG A 123 0.43 -22.17 20.66
CA ARG A 123 0.34 -23.23 19.64
C ARG A 123 -0.89 -24.10 19.85
N GLY A 124 -1.71 -24.23 18.80
CA GLY A 124 -2.97 -24.98 18.84
C GLY A 124 -4.13 -24.30 19.57
N LEU A 125 -3.92 -23.09 20.13
CA LEU A 125 -4.92 -22.35 20.92
C LEU A 125 -5.37 -21.04 20.27
N PHE A 126 -4.71 -20.59 19.20
CA PHE A 126 -5.09 -19.38 18.48
C PHE A 126 -6.03 -19.68 17.30
N ILE A 127 -6.93 -18.75 17.02
CA ILE A 127 -7.73 -18.72 15.80
C ILE A 127 -7.02 -17.91 14.71
N ARG A 128 -7.48 -18.06 13.46
CA ARG A 128 -7.02 -17.22 12.35
C ARG A 128 -7.55 -15.80 12.51
N VAL A 129 -6.66 -14.81 12.39
CA VAL A 129 -6.99 -13.37 12.45
C VAL A 129 -6.27 -12.59 11.33
N PRO A 130 -6.75 -11.39 10.96
CA PRO A 130 -6.06 -10.52 10.02
C PRO A 130 -4.61 -10.23 10.41
N ILE A 131 -3.73 -10.11 9.42
CA ILE A 131 -2.28 -9.94 9.59
C ILE A 131 -1.92 -8.80 10.54
N LYS A 132 -2.62 -7.66 10.49
CA LYS A 132 -2.34 -6.50 11.34
C LYS A 132 -2.66 -6.73 12.80
N GLU A 133 -3.72 -7.49 13.09
CA GLU A 133 -4.08 -7.90 14.45
C GLU A 133 -3.03 -8.86 15.01
N ARG A 134 -2.63 -9.87 14.21
CA ARG A 134 -1.56 -10.79 14.60
C ARG A 134 -0.23 -10.08 14.77
N SER A 135 0.06 -9.09 13.93
CA SER A 135 1.28 -8.28 14.00
C SER A 135 1.34 -7.48 15.29
N LEU A 136 0.23 -6.82 15.66
CA LEU A 136 0.12 -6.09 16.91
C LEU A 136 0.28 -7.01 18.12
N GLU A 137 -0.32 -8.21 18.08
CA GLU A 137 -0.20 -9.18 19.18
C GLU A 137 1.24 -9.68 19.37
N ILE A 138 1.94 -10.00 18.28
CA ILE A 138 3.31 -10.55 18.35
C ILE A 138 4.35 -9.47 18.63
N PHE A 139 4.23 -8.30 17.99
CA PHE A 139 5.28 -7.29 17.93
C PHE A 139 4.93 -5.96 18.61
N GLY A 140 3.68 -5.73 18.98
CA GLY A 140 3.22 -4.40 19.43
C GLY A 140 3.20 -3.35 18.30
N ASP A 141 3.33 -3.78 17.04
CA ASP A 141 3.37 -2.94 15.84
C ASP A 141 2.51 -3.60 14.75
N GLU A 142 1.43 -2.94 14.33
CA GLU A 142 0.48 -3.47 13.36
C GLU A 142 1.04 -3.63 11.94
N LYS A 143 2.15 -2.95 11.62
CA LYS A 143 2.79 -2.96 10.29
C LYS A 143 4.00 -3.88 10.22
N LYS A 144 4.46 -4.40 11.36
CA LYS A 144 5.68 -5.20 11.43
C LYS A 144 5.60 -6.42 10.51
N LEU A 145 4.55 -7.24 10.59
CA LEU A 145 4.38 -8.40 9.70
C LEU A 145 4.26 -8.00 8.23
N ASP A 146 3.61 -6.86 7.90
CA ASP A 146 3.56 -6.38 6.51
C ASP A 146 4.95 -6.05 5.96
N ALA A 147 5.89 -5.60 6.80
CA ALA A 147 7.28 -5.32 6.40
C ALA A 147 8.17 -6.59 6.37
N LEU A 148 7.79 -7.64 7.11
CA LEU A 148 8.49 -8.92 7.14
C LEU A 148 8.04 -9.87 6.03
N GLU A 149 6.76 -9.78 5.70
CA GLU A 149 6.12 -10.68 4.76
C GLU A 149 6.46 -10.32 3.32
N LYS A 150 6.61 -11.38 2.53
CA LYS A 150 6.62 -11.30 1.09
C LYS A 150 5.87 -12.49 0.52
N ASP A 151 4.91 -12.23 -0.37
CA ASP A 151 4.16 -13.25 -1.11
C ASP A 151 3.48 -14.31 -0.21
N GLY A 152 2.90 -13.90 0.92
CA GLY A 152 2.20 -14.79 1.86
C GLY A 152 3.09 -15.45 2.93
N ALA A 153 4.40 -15.20 2.92
CA ALA A 153 5.35 -15.87 3.79
C ALA A 153 6.39 -14.94 4.43
N LEU A 154 6.80 -15.30 5.64
CA LEU A 154 7.84 -14.65 6.41
C LEU A 154 9.20 -15.30 6.11
N PHE A 155 10.28 -14.58 6.44
CA PHE A 155 11.65 -15.07 6.34
C PHE A 155 11.98 -15.66 4.96
N SER A 156 11.58 -14.95 3.90
CA SER A 156 11.84 -15.35 2.51
C SER A 156 11.23 -16.72 2.15
N GLY A 157 9.99 -16.97 2.58
CA GLY A 157 9.25 -18.19 2.21
C GLY A 157 9.38 -19.35 3.20
N ARG A 158 10.16 -19.18 4.28
CA ARG A 158 10.44 -20.28 5.23
C ARG A 158 9.35 -20.49 6.26
N LEU A 159 8.46 -19.51 6.46
CA LEU A 159 7.35 -19.60 7.40
C LEU A 159 6.09 -18.97 6.82
N ASN A 160 5.05 -19.78 6.60
CA ASN A 160 3.77 -19.28 6.10
C ASN A 160 3.04 -18.45 7.15
N LEU A 161 2.30 -17.42 6.74
CA LEU A 161 1.46 -16.63 7.64
C LEU A 161 0.44 -17.48 8.42
N GLU A 162 -0.07 -18.54 7.79
CA GLU A 162 -1.05 -19.43 8.42
C GLU A 162 -0.49 -20.15 9.65
N THR A 163 0.83 -20.38 9.70
CA THR A 163 1.51 -21.01 10.84
C THR A 163 1.36 -20.20 12.12
N ILE A 164 1.25 -18.89 12.02
CA ILE A 164 1.01 -17.99 13.16
C ILE A 164 -0.47 -17.58 13.26
N GLY A 165 -1.37 -18.27 12.55
CA GLY A 165 -2.79 -17.93 12.51
C GLY A 165 -3.05 -16.53 11.94
N ALA A 166 -2.21 -16.04 11.03
CA ALA A 166 -2.43 -14.80 10.29
C ALA A 166 -2.99 -15.10 8.89
N PHE A 167 -3.78 -14.18 8.37
CA PHE A 167 -4.14 -14.14 6.95
C PHE A 167 -4.26 -12.70 6.47
N ARG A 168 -4.12 -12.48 5.15
CA ARG A 168 -4.36 -11.16 4.55
C ARG A 168 -5.86 -11.00 4.27
N ILE A 169 -6.36 -9.79 4.52
CA ILE A 169 -7.70 -9.38 4.12
C ILE A 169 -7.55 -8.25 3.09
N SER A 170 -8.22 -8.37 1.94
CA SER A 170 -8.30 -7.27 0.98
C SER A 170 -9.09 -6.10 1.57
N ALA A 171 -8.72 -4.89 1.20
CA ALA A 171 -9.54 -3.73 1.51
C ALA A 171 -10.93 -3.90 0.85
N PRO A 172 -12.04 -3.63 1.58
CA PRO A 172 -13.37 -3.78 1.02
C PRO A 172 -13.62 -2.77 -0.10
N LEU A 173 -14.44 -3.14 -1.08
CA LEU A 173 -14.89 -2.24 -2.14
C LEU A 173 -16.16 -1.50 -1.68
N PRO A 174 -16.17 -0.16 -1.62
CA PRO A 174 -17.40 0.57 -1.34
C PRO A 174 -18.43 0.38 -2.45
N TYR A 175 -19.69 0.14 -2.08
CA TYR A 175 -20.77 -0.01 -3.06
C TYR A 175 -22.10 0.58 -2.58
N ARG A 176 -22.95 0.92 -3.55
CA ARG A 176 -24.33 1.37 -3.36
C ARG A 176 -25.29 0.34 -3.95
N LEU A 177 -26.12 -0.25 -3.11
CA LEU A 177 -27.16 -1.17 -3.51
C LEU A 177 -28.32 -0.45 -4.20
N ALA A 178 -28.94 -1.10 -5.17
CA ALA A 178 -30.27 -0.78 -5.65
C ALA A 178 -31.19 -1.99 -5.42
N LYS A 179 -32.48 -1.75 -5.19
CA LYS A 179 -33.50 -2.81 -5.02
C LYS A 179 -33.85 -3.44 -6.38
N SER A 180 -32.87 -4.08 -7.03
CA SER A 180 -32.96 -4.67 -8.37
C SER A 180 -32.11 -5.95 -8.45
N PRO A 181 -32.49 -7.01 -7.71
CA PRO A 181 -31.73 -8.26 -7.68
C PRO A 181 -31.69 -8.91 -9.08
N GLY A 182 -30.60 -9.61 -9.39
CA GLY A 182 -30.38 -10.26 -10.70
C GLY A 182 -29.99 -9.29 -11.82
N LYS A 183 -29.84 -7.99 -11.54
CA LYS A 183 -29.17 -7.08 -12.46
C LYS A 183 -27.65 -7.18 -12.32
N PRO A 184 -26.86 -6.85 -13.35
CA PRO A 184 -25.41 -6.83 -13.22
C PRO A 184 -24.97 -5.81 -12.16
N ILE A 185 -23.73 -5.95 -11.68
CA ILE A 185 -23.04 -4.94 -10.88
C ILE A 185 -22.23 -4.05 -11.82
N LEU A 186 -22.21 -2.74 -11.58
CA LEU A 186 -21.34 -1.81 -12.31
C LEU A 186 -20.17 -1.38 -11.43
N VAL A 187 -18.95 -1.66 -11.85
CA VAL A 187 -17.71 -1.18 -11.24
C VAL A 187 -17.24 0.08 -11.96
N LEU A 188 -16.95 1.12 -11.18
CA LEU A 188 -16.51 2.42 -11.68
C LEU A 188 -15.13 2.76 -11.13
N GLU A 189 -14.23 3.18 -12.02
CA GLU A 189 -12.87 3.52 -11.63
C GLU A 189 -12.80 4.76 -10.72
N ASN A 190 -13.58 5.80 -11.07
CA ASN A 190 -13.54 7.12 -10.45
C ASN A 190 -14.63 7.35 -9.38
N HIS A 191 -14.29 8.06 -8.30
CA HIS A 191 -15.21 8.33 -7.19
C HIS A 191 -16.35 9.30 -7.53
N ASN A 192 -16.14 10.26 -8.44
CA ASN A 192 -17.18 11.19 -8.90
C ASN A 192 -18.19 10.50 -9.82
N SER A 193 -17.69 9.64 -10.71
CA SER A 193 -18.55 8.76 -11.52
C SER A 193 -19.31 7.77 -10.63
N TYR A 194 -18.65 7.19 -9.62
CA TYR A 194 -19.30 6.34 -8.62
C TYR A 194 -20.48 7.04 -7.94
N TRP A 195 -20.31 8.30 -7.51
CA TRP A 195 -21.42 9.05 -6.96
C TRP A 195 -22.54 9.24 -7.98
N SER A 196 -22.22 9.73 -9.18
CA SER A 196 -23.20 10.05 -10.23
C SER A 196 -24.03 8.84 -10.65
N PHE A 197 -23.36 7.72 -10.96
CA PHE A 197 -24.04 6.47 -11.31
C PHE A 197 -24.78 5.88 -10.11
N GLY A 198 -24.22 6.01 -8.90
CA GLY A 198 -24.86 5.54 -7.68
C GLY A 198 -26.21 6.22 -7.45
N GLU A 199 -26.26 7.55 -7.57
CA GLU A 199 -27.52 8.32 -7.48
C GLU A 199 -28.48 7.97 -8.61
N TRP A 200 -28.00 8.00 -9.85
CA TRP A 200 -28.81 7.68 -11.02
C TRP A 200 -29.45 6.28 -10.94
N ASN A 201 -28.68 5.30 -10.46
CA ASN A 201 -29.13 3.93 -10.36
C ASN A 201 -30.15 3.70 -9.22
N GLN A 202 -30.29 4.61 -8.25
CA GLN A 202 -31.39 4.52 -7.26
C GLN A 202 -32.76 4.63 -7.92
N THR A 203 -32.86 5.43 -8.99
CA THR A 203 -34.08 5.64 -9.76
C THR A 203 -34.21 4.62 -10.89
N VAL A 204 -33.17 4.51 -11.72
CA VAL A 204 -33.21 3.70 -12.95
C VAL A 204 -33.11 2.19 -12.68
N LYS A 205 -32.41 1.79 -11.61
CA LYS A 205 -32.29 0.38 -11.19
C LYS A 205 -31.76 -0.56 -12.28
N ARG A 206 -30.89 -0.04 -13.14
CA ARG A 206 -30.24 -0.80 -14.21
C ARG A 206 -29.26 -1.84 -13.66
N TYR A 207 -28.62 -1.53 -12.54
CA TYR A 207 -27.62 -2.36 -11.86
C TYR A 207 -28.11 -2.78 -10.48
N ALA A 208 -27.72 -3.97 -10.02
CA ALA A 208 -28.02 -4.44 -8.66
C ALA A 208 -27.21 -3.64 -7.62
N ALA A 209 -25.98 -3.27 -7.98
CA ALA A 209 -25.16 -2.35 -7.22
C ALA A 209 -24.21 -1.57 -8.12
N VAL A 210 -23.78 -0.41 -7.63
CA VAL A 210 -22.69 0.38 -8.20
C VAL A 210 -21.52 0.32 -7.23
N VAL A 211 -20.35 -0.10 -7.71
CA VAL A 211 -19.13 -0.35 -6.92
C VAL A 211 -18.05 0.66 -7.30
N TYR A 212 -17.32 1.16 -6.31
CA TYR A 212 -16.14 1.99 -6.53
C TYR A 212 -14.87 1.13 -6.59
N GLY A 213 -14.20 1.10 -7.75
CA GLY A 213 -12.99 0.32 -7.99
C GLY A 213 -11.69 0.97 -7.50
N GLY A 214 -11.64 2.30 -7.37
CA GLY A 214 -10.47 2.98 -6.80
C GLY A 214 -9.23 3.01 -7.69
N GLY A 215 -9.41 3.15 -9.01
CA GLY A 215 -8.30 3.19 -9.96
C GLY A 215 -7.53 1.86 -10.05
N ASN A 216 -6.20 1.97 -10.02
CA ASN A 216 -5.28 0.82 -10.07
C ASN A 216 -5.53 -0.24 -9.00
N HIS A 217 -6.08 0.15 -7.83
CA HIS A 217 -6.35 -0.80 -6.75
C HIS A 217 -7.31 -1.90 -7.18
N PHE A 218 -8.21 -1.62 -8.13
CA PHE A 218 -9.16 -2.61 -8.61
C PHE A 218 -8.47 -3.83 -9.21
N SER A 219 -7.31 -3.70 -9.87
CA SER A 219 -6.59 -4.82 -10.47
C SER A 219 -6.26 -5.97 -9.51
N GLY A 220 -6.11 -5.68 -8.21
CA GLY A 220 -5.86 -6.67 -7.15
C GLY A 220 -7.06 -6.94 -6.23
N ALA A 221 -8.25 -6.45 -6.57
CA ALA A 221 -9.42 -6.47 -5.68
C ALA A 221 -10.34 -7.69 -5.89
N SER A 222 -9.83 -8.80 -6.43
CA SER A 222 -10.66 -9.97 -6.77
C SER A 222 -11.31 -10.63 -5.55
N GLU A 223 -10.60 -10.75 -4.42
CA GLU A 223 -11.17 -11.25 -3.15
C GLU A 223 -12.27 -10.33 -2.61
N ALA A 224 -12.04 -9.01 -2.64
CA ALA A 224 -13.05 -8.03 -2.23
C ALA A 224 -14.29 -8.09 -3.14
N MET A 225 -14.11 -8.34 -4.45
CA MET A 225 -15.22 -8.49 -5.38
C MET A 225 -16.01 -9.80 -5.13
N VAL A 226 -15.34 -10.91 -4.77
CA VAL A 226 -16.02 -12.13 -4.33
C VAL A 226 -16.93 -11.86 -3.13
N GLN A 227 -16.45 -11.06 -2.17
CA GLN A 227 -17.27 -10.66 -1.03
C GLN A 227 -18.51 -9.86 -1.49
N VAL A 228 -18.33 -8.87 -2.37
CA VAL A 228 -19.47 -8.11 -2.92
C VAL A 228 -20.49 -9.04 -3.59
N LEU A 229 -20.06 -10.01 -4.40
CA LEU A 229 -20.97 -10.97 -5.06
C LEU A 229 -21.71 -11.88 -4.07
N SER A 230 -21.10 -12.19 -2.92
CA SER A 230 -21.77 -12.96 -1.87
C SER A 230 -22.89 -12.17 -1.18
N GLU A 231 -22.78 -10.84 -1.17
CA GLU A 231 -23.72 -9.91 -0.53
C GLU A 231 -24.77 -9.38 -1.52
N VAL A 232 -24.45 -9.37 -2.82
CA VAL A 232 -25.25 -8.75 -3.89
C VAL A 232 -25.57 -9.78 -4.99
N PRO A 233 -26.79 -10.35 -5.00
CA PRO A 233 -27.23 -11.24 -6.07
C PRO A 233 -27.24 -10.52 -7.43
N SER A 234 -26.37 -10.94 -8.36
CA SER A 234 -26.18 -10.32 -9.67
C SER A 234 -25.96 -11.33 -10.79
N ASP A 235 -26.33 -10.95 -12.01
CA ASP A 235 -26.16 -11.77 -13.23
C ASP A 235 -24.87 -11.43 -14.00
N GLY A 236 -23.91 -10.77 -13.35
CA GLY A 236 -22.64 -10.39 -13.96
C GLY A 236 -22.03 -9.13 -13.38
N ILE A 237 -20.86 -8.77 -13.90
CA ILE A 237 -20.09 -7.61 -13.47
C ILE A 237 -19.64 -6.84 -14.71
N GLU A 238 -20.07 -5.60 -14.81
CA GLU A 238 -19.64 -4.66 -15.82
C GLU A 238 -18.60 -3.70 -15.23
N TYR A 239 -17.65 -3.25 -16.05
CA TYR A 239 -16.64 -2.27 -15.66
C TYR A 239 -16.66 -1.08 -16.62
N LEU A 240 -16.56 0.12 -16.06
CA LEU A 240 -16.39 1.38 -16.76
C LEU A 240 -15.28 2.21 -16.10
N GLY A 241 -14.25 2.50 -16.88
CA GLY A 241 -13.12 3.36 -16.51
C GLY A 241 -12.81 4.37 -17.60
N ASP A 242 -11.68 5.06 -17.45
CA ASP A 242 -11.23 6.03 -18.45
C ASP A 242 -10.93 5.34 -19.79
N LEU A 243 -11.18 6.03 -20.90
CA LEU A 243 -10.82 5.58 -22.26
C LEU A 243 -9.35 5.92 -22.53
N ASP A 244 -8.50 5.29 -21.72
CA ASP A 244 -7.06 5.41 -21.77
C ASP A 244 -6.35 4.06 -21.60
N PRO A 245 -5.07 3.89 -22.01
CA PRO A 245 -4.38 2.59 -21.94
C PRO A 245 -4.35 2.00 -20.54
N LYS A 246 -4.34 2.84 -19.50
CA LYS A 246 -4.37 2.38 -18.11
C LYS A 246 -5.78 1.89 -17.73
N GLY A 247 -6.80 2.66 -18.07
CA GLY A 247 -8.21 2.31 -17.87
C GLY A 247 -8.64 1.04 -18.62
N MET A 248 -8.04 0.73 -19.78
CA MET A 248 -8.24 -0.55 -20.47
C MET A 248 -7.51 -1.71 -19.78
N ARG A 249 -6.33 -1.45 -19.22
CA ARG A 249 -5.49 -2.49 -18.60
C ARG A 249 -5.98 -2.91 -17.21
N ILE A 250 -6.51 -2.00 -16.41
CA ILE A 250 -7.03 -2.28 -15.06
C ILE A 250 -8.01 -3.47 -15.03
N PRO A 251 -9.11 -3.50 -15.82
CA PRO A 251 -10.05 -4.61 -15.80
C PRO A 251 -9.48 -5.91 -16.38
N MET A 252 -8.51 -5.81 -17.31
CA MET A 252 -7.82 -6.98 -17.85
C MET A 252 -6.92 -7.64 -16.80
N ASP A 253 -6.16 -6.83 -16.05
CA ASP A 253 -5.30 -7.32 -14.99
C ASP A 253 -6.14 -7.85 -13.80
N PHE A 254 -7.30 -7.24 -13.51
CA PHE A 254 -8.30 -7.82 -12.61
C PHE A 254 -8.75 -9.22 -13.09
N ASN A 255 -9.14 -9.35 -14.35
CA ASN A 255 -9.64 -10.62 -14.89
C ASN A 255 -8.59 -11.75 -14.79
N LYS A 256 -7.31 -11.44 -15.01
CA LYS A 256 -6.21 -12.40 -14.78
C LYS A 256 -6.11 -12.80 -13.30
N ALA A 257 -6.14 -11.84 -12.38
CA ALA A 257 -6.05 -12.11 -10.95
C ALA A 257 -7.30 -12.81 -10.39
N ALA A 258 -8.45 -12.65 -11.06
CA ALA A 258 -9.75 -13.16 -10.63
C ALA A 258 -10.07 -14.56 -11.20
N GLU A 259 -9.29 -15.07 -12.16
CA GLU A 259 -9.48 -16.38 -12.78
C GLU A 259 -9.57 -17.51 -11.74
N LYS A 260 -8.74 -17.47 -10.69
CA LYS A 260 -8.76 -18.43 -9.58
C LYS A 260 -10.08 -18.47 -8.79
N PHE A 261 -10.90 -17.43 -8.90
CA PHE A 261 -12.21 -17.34 -8.25
C PHE A 261 -13.38 -17.61 -9.22
N GLY A 262 -13.10 -17.83 -10.50
CA GLY A 262 -14.14 -18.04 -11.51
C GLY A 262 -15.00 -16.80 -11.79
N ILE A 263 -14.54 -15.61 -11.42
CA ILE A 263 -15.24 -14.35 -11.68
C ILE A 263 -14.52 -13.54 -12.75
N ARG A 264 -15.28 -12.74 -13.51
CA ARG A 264 -14.76 -11.84 -14.54
C ARG A 264 -15.61 -10.59 -14.65
N VAL A 265 -14.98 -9.48 -15.01
CA VAL A 265 -15.65 -8.27 -15.46
C VAL A 265 -15.71 -8.22 -16.99
N THR A 266 -16.78 -7.62 -17.50
CA THR A 266 -16.97 -7.30 -18.92
C THR A 266 -17.09 -5.78 -19.12
N PRO A 267 -16.81 -5.26 -20.33
CA PRO A 267 -16.99 -3.84 -20.59
C PRO A 267 -18.46 -3.42 -20.45
N ALA A 268 -18.70 -2.26 -19.84
CA ALA A 268 -19.99 -1.60 -19.92
C ALA A 268 -20.15 -0.92 -21.29
N PHE A 269 -20.35 -1.74 -22.33
CA PHE A 269 -20.23 -1.36 -23.75
C PHE A 269 -21.02 -0.10 -24.12
N ASP A 270 -22.27 0.01 -23.68
CA ASP A 270 -23.11 1.16 -24.00
C ASP A 270 -22.46 2.49 -23.58
N TYR A 271 -21.81 2.52 -22.40
CA TYR A 271 -21.19 3.73 -21.87
C TYR A 271 -19.88 4.05 -22.56
N TYR A 272 -19.07 3.03 -22.89
CA TYR A 272 -17.87 3.23 -23.70
C TYR A 272 -18.19 3.76 -25.09
N GLN A 273 -19.22 3.20 -25.75
CA GLN A 273 -19.69 3.68 -27.04
C GLN A 273 -20.18 5.13 -26.94
N TRP A 274 -20.96 5.46 -25.92
CA TRP A 274 -21.45 6.82 -25.74
C TRP A 274 -20.31 7.81 -25.49
N LEU A 275 -19.33 7.45 -24.66
CA LEU A 275 -18.15 8.29 -24.40
C LEU A 275 -17.34 8.54 -25.67
N LEU A 276 -17.18 7.53 -26.54
CA LEU A 276 -16.51 7.70 -27.83
C LEU A 276 -17.26 8.65 -28.78
N GLN A 277 -18.59 8.66 -28.72
CA GLN A 277 -19.42 9.46 -29.63
C GLN A 277 -19.66 10.90 -29.13
N HIS A 278 -19.78 11.09 -27.81
CA HIS A 278 -20.25 12.34 -27.21
C HIS A 278 -19.34 12.88 -26.11
N GLY A 279 -18.35 12.09 -25.69
CA GLY A 279 -17.47 12.44 -24.58
C GLY A 279 -16.55 13.60 -24.92
N LYS A 280 -16.23 14.40 -23.90
CA LYS A 280 -15.24 15.48 -24.04
C LYS A 280 -13.84 14.87 -24.08
N THR A 281 -13.10 15.11 -25.15
CA THR A 281 -11.71 14.70 -25.28
C THR A 281 -10.76 15.66 -24.56
N ARG A 282 -9.65 15.15 -24.05
CA ARG A 282 -8.52 15.90 -23.48
C ARG A 282 -7.24 15.52 -24.22
N THR A 283 -6.32 16.46 -24.38
CA THR A 283 -4.97 16.16 -24.86
C THR A 283 -4.10 15.68 -23.69
N LYS A 284 -3.32 14.61 -23.90
CA LYS A 284 -2.37 14.10 -22.89
C LYS A 284 -0.98 13.99 -23.53
N PRO A 285 -0.05 14.93 -23.26
CA PRO A 285 1.21 15.04 -24.00
C PRO A 285 2.20 13.88 -23.81
N GLU A 286 2.05 13.04 -22.77
CA GLU A 286 3.12 12.17 -22.29
C GLU A 286 2.85 10.66 -22.37
N SER A 287 1.82 10.22 -23.07
CA SER A 287 1.54 8.79 -23.14
C SER A 287 2.08 8.16 -24.43
N PRO A 288 3.04 7.24 -24.35
CA PRO A 288 3.45 6.46 -25.51
C PRO A 288 2.25 5.71 -26.09
N LEU A 289 2.23 5.50 -27.41
CA LEU A 289 1.23 4.70 -28.15
C LEU A 289 1.18 3.20 -27.72
N THR A 290 1.81 2.86 -26.60
CA THR A 290 1.78 1.56 -25.96
C THR A 290 0.41 1.36 -25.31
N GLY A 291 -0.41 0.51 -25.90
CA GLY A 291 -1.77 0.24 -25.38
C GLY A 291 -2.77 -0.26 -26.41
N ASN A 292 -2.47 -0.17 -27.71
CA ASN A 292 -3.41 -0.52 -28.78
C ASN A 292 -4.00 -1.93 -28.61
N ASP A 293 -3.18 -2.91 -28.29
CA ASP A 293 -3.64 -4.30 -28.08
C ASP A 293 -4.66 -4.40 -26.93
N SER A 294 -4.50 -3.59 -25.87
CA SER A 294 -5.42 -3.60 -24.73
C SER A 294 -6.80 -3.02 -25.07
N ALA A 295 -6.88 -2.03 -25.97
CA ALA A 295 -8.16 -1.48 -26.41
C ALA A 295 -8.99 -2.51 -27.18
N ILE A 296 -8.36 -3.22 -28.12
CA ILE A 296 -9.03 -4.28 -28.90
C ILE A 296 -9.37 -5.47 -28.01
N GLN A 297 -8.44 -5.89 -27.14
CA GLN A 297 -8.67 -7.02 -26.25
C GLN A 297 -9.82 -6.76 -25.26
N TRP A 298 -9.97 -5.51 -24.79
CA TRP A 298 -11.02 -5.15 -23.84
C TRP A 298 -12.34 -4.81 -24.53
N LEU A 299 -12.35 -3.91 -25.51
CA LEU A 299 -13.56 -3.37 -26.15
C LEU A 299 -13.96 -4.07 -27.45
N GLY A 300 -13.22 -5.09 -27.87
CA GLY A 300 -13.39 -5.74 -29.17
C GLY A 300 -12.87 -4.88 -30.33
N GLU A 301 -12.91 -5.44 -31.54
CA GLU A 301 -12.31 -4.81 -32.72
C GLU A 301 -12.94 -3.47 -33.07
N THR A 302 -14.27 -3.35 -33.07
CA THR A 302 -14.95 -2.14 -33.55
C THR A 302 -14.68 -0.93 -32.65
N LEU A 303 -15.00 -1.03 -31.35
CA LEU A 303 -14.79 0.08 -30.41
C LEU A 303 -13.30 0.25 -30.07
N GLY A 304 -12.54 -0.84 -30.03
CA GLY A 304 -11.09 -0.80 -29.81
C GLY A 304 -10.36 -0.01 -30.89
N ASN A 305 -10.65 -0.26 -32.18
CA ASN A 305 -10.06 0.50 -33.28
C ASN A 305 -10.46 1.99 -33.24
N ALA A 306 -11.73 2.29 -32.97
CA ALA A 306 -12.19 3.66 -32.82
C ALA A 306 -11.44 4.40 -31.69
N LEU A 307 -11.20 3.74 -30.56
CA LEU A 307 -10.42 4.30 -29.46
C LEU A 307 -8.95 4.51 -29.83
N ILE A 308 -8.33 3.54 -30.51
CA ILE A 308 -6.94 3.64 -30.98
C ILE A 308 -6.75 4.85 -31.90
N ASP A 309 -7.72 5.14 -32.78
CA ASP A 309 -7.63 6.30 -33.67
C ASP A 309 -7.69 7.64 -32.93
N HIS A 310 -8.36 7.71 -31.78
CA HIS A 310 -8.29 8.87 -30.89
C HIS A 310 -6.92 8.97 -30.21
N TRP A 311 -6.37 7.85 -29.72
CA TRP A 311 -5.05 7.83 -29.09
C TRP A 311 -3.93 8.25 -30.05
N LYS A 312 -4.00 7.85 -31.33
CA LYS A 312 -3.06 8.30 -32.38
C LYS A 312 -3.07 9.82 -32.56
N GLN A 313 -4.19 10.48 -32.28
CA GLN A 313 -4.33 11.93 -32.31
C GLN A 313 -3.91 12.60 -30.98
N GLY A 314 -3.43 11.82 -30.00
CA GLY A 314 -3.10 12.31 -28.67
C GLY A 314 -4.33 12.67 -27.83
N LEU A 315 -5.52 12.14 -28.19
CA LEU A 315 -6.80 12.41 -27.55
C LEU A 315 -7.21 11.29 -26.61
N TRP A 316 -7.76 11.68 -25.46
CA TRP A 316 -8.10 10.82 -24.34
C TRP A 316 -9.48 11.20 -23.83
N MET A 317 -10.27 10.22 -23.38
CA MET A 317 -11.62 10.49 -22.89
C MET A 317 -11.75 10.07 -21.42
N PRO A 318 -12.03 11.02 -20.52
CA PRO A 318 -12.24 10.74 -19.12
C PRO A 318 -13.61 10.10 -18.89
N GLN A 319 -13.71 9.27 -17.87
CA GLN A 319 -14.97 8.69 -17.43
C GLN A 319 -15.99 9.76 -17.01
N GLU A 320 -15.54 10.90 -16.46
CA GLU A 320 -16.45 11.97 -15.99
C GLU A 320 -17.13 12.74 -17.14
N ALA A 321 -16.77 12.49 -18.40
CA ALA A 321 -17.51 13.06 -19.53
C ALA A 321 -18.96 12.53 -19.60
N LEU A 322 -19.22 11.35 -19.02
CA LEU A 322 -20.56 10.84 -18.76
C LEU A 322 -20.93 11.14 -17.30
N GLY A 323 -21.31 12.39 -17.04
CA GLY A 323 -21.68 12.87 -15.71
C GLY A 323 -23.17 12.65 -15.38
N PHE A 324 -23.57 13.06 -14.17
CA PHE A 324 -24.94 12.91 -13.68
C PHE A 324 -25.99 13.53 -14.60
N GLU A 325 -25.74 14.72 -15.16
CA GLU A 325 -26.68 15.38 -16.07
C GLU A 325 -26.93 14.57 -17.35
N GLN A 326 -25.87 13.98 -17.92
CA GLN A 326 -25.96 13.15 -19.11
C GLN A 326 -26.65 11.81 -18.79
N LEU A 327 -26.40 11.24 -17.61
CA LEU A 327 -27.08 10.04 -17.12
C LEU A 327 -28.59 10.26 -16.95
N MET A 328 -29.02 11.41 -16.44
CA MET A 328 -30.44 11.75 -16.33
C MET A 328 -31.14 11.87 -17.69
N GLN A 329 -30.37 12.11 -18.76
CA GLN A 329 -30.89 12.15 -20.13
C GLN A 329 -30.79 10.80 -20.86
N TRP A 330 -30.14 9.81 -20.24
CA TRP A 330 -29.77 8.53 -20.85
C TRP A 330 -30.96 7.71 -21.38
N GLU A 331 -32.07 7.66 -20.64
CA GLU A 331 -33.26 6.92 -21.08
C GLU A 331 -33.95 7.58 -22.29
N THR A 332 -33.88 8.91 -22.37
CA THR A 332 -34.38 9.70 -23.51
C THR A 332 -33.52 9.49 -24.76
N ILE A 333 -32.23 9.18 -24.59
CA ILE A 333 -31.28 8.95 -25.69
C ILE A 333 -31.54 7.58 -26.35
N LYS A 334 -31.85 6.53 -25.56
CA LYS A 334 -32.13 5.19 -26.10
C LYS A 334 -33.48 5.07 -26.83
N THR A 335 -34.44 5.93 -26.57
CA THR A 335 -35.76 5.91 -27.24
C THR A 335 -35.78 6.65 -28.59
N LYS A 336 -34.69 7.34 -28.95
CA LYS A 336 -34.57 8.09 -30.22
C LYS A 336 -33.54 7.51 -31.20
N ALA A 337 -32.86 6.43 -30.84
CA ALA A 337 -31.84 5.77 -31.65
C ALA A 337 -32.37 4.51 -32.34
#